data_AF-A0A7C2TX35-F1
#
_entry.id   AF-A0A7C2TX35-F1
#
_cell.length_a   1.000
_cell.length_b   1.000
_cell.length_c   1.000
_cell.angle_alpha   90.00
_cell.angle_beta   90.00
_cell.angle_gamma   90.00
#
_symmetry.space_group_name_H-M   'P 1'
#
loop_
_entity.id
_entity.type
_entity.pdbx_description
1 polymer ?
#
loop_
_entity_poly.entity_id
_entity_poly.type
_entity_poly.pdbx_seq_one_letter_code
_entity_poly.pdbx_strand_id
1 'polypeptide(L)'
;MELIKKLQLDQFFQEALISAHAKISWAHLVTVLVAARFCEPKSELHIAEHFYSQTALADLLGIPAHAIYDNRLYRAPDKVLAQKEQLQK
;
A
#
# COMPACT_ATOMS: atom_id res chain seq x y z
N MET A 1 -11.83 -2.69 3.43
CA MET A 1 -11.37 -2.75 2.03
C MET A 1 -12.42 -2.28 1.02
N GLU A 2 -13.71 -2.27 1.36
CA GLU A 2 -14.77 -1.87 0.41
C GLU A 2 -14.65 -0.46 -0.17
N LEU A 3 -14.14 0.52 0.59
CA LEU A 3 -13.90 1.87 0.05
C LEU A 3 -12.89 1.87 -1.11
N ILE A 4 -11.79 1.15 -0.96
CA ILE A 4 -10.72 1.05 -1.98
C ILE A 4 -11.28 0.42 -3.26
N LYS A 5 -12.10 -0.62 -3.13
CA LYS A 5 -12.80 -1.26 -4.25
C LYS A 5 -13.82 -0.33 -4.93
N LYS A 6 -14.61 0.41 -4.15
CA LYS A 6 -15.59 1.36 -4.69
C LYS A 6 -14.93 2.49 -5.49
N LEU A 7 -13.74 2.89 -5.08
CA LEU A 7 -12.91 3.86 -5.79
C LEU A 7 -12.04 3.22 -6.89
N GLN A 8 -12.14 1.91 -7.10
CA GLN A 8 -11.37 1.13 -8.08
C GLN A 8 -9.84 1.28 -7.93
N LEU A 9 -9.37 1.68 -6.75
CA LEU A 9 -7.96 1.93 -6.50
C LEU A 9 -7.15 0.64 -6.47
N ASP A 10 -7.77 -0.46 -6.04
CA ASP A 10 -7.17 -1.79 -6.09
C ASP A 10 -6.84 -2.22 -7.52
N GLN A 11 -7.79 -2.07 -8.44
CA GLN A 11 -7.57 -2.36 -9.86
C GLN A 11 -6.55 -1.39 -10.48
N PHE A 12 -6.71 -0.09 -10.25
CA PHE A 12 -5.80 0.91 -10.78
C PHE A 12 -4.34 0.64 -10.34
N PHE A 13 -4.09 0.38 -9.06
CA PHE A 13 -2.73 0.11 -8.60
C PHE A 13 -2.18 -1.22 -9.10
N GLN A 14 -3.03 -2.24 -9.27
CA GLN A 14 -2.60 -3.51 -9.87
C GLN A 14 -2.12 -3.33 -11.30
N GLU A 15 -2.79 -2.50 -12.09
CA GLU A 15 -2.43 -2.23 -13.49
C GLU A 15 -1.27 -1.24 -13.62
N ALA A 16 -1.29 -0.16 -12.84
CA ALA A 16 -0.32 0.93 -12.96
C ALA A 16 1.05 0.63 -12.30
N LEU A 17 1.10 -0.27 -11.32
CA LEU A 17 2.29 -0.54 -10.51
C LEU A 17 2.88 -1.95 -10.72
N ILE A 18 2.68 -2.52 -11.92
CA ILE A 18 3.19 -3.84 -12.29
C ILE A 18 4.72 -3.87 -12.16
N SER A 19 5.25 -4.89 -11.48
CA SER A 19 6.69 -5.10 -11.35
C SER A 19 7.03 -6.58 -11.33
N ALA A 20 7.78 -7.04 -12.33
CA ALA A 20 8.18 -8.44 -12.47
C ALA A 20 9.14 -8.93 -11.37
N HIS A 21 9.82 -8.02 -10.66
CA HIS A 21 10.87 -8.36 -9.69
C HIS A 21 10.46 -8.13 -8.23
N ALA A 22 9.24 -7.67 -7.99
CA ALA A 22 8.81 -7.35 -6.64
C ALA A 22 8.31 -8.60 -5.91
N LYS A 23 9.06 -9.06 -4.89
CA LYS A 23 8.64 -10.13 -3.96
C LYS A 23 7.25 -9.90 -3.34
N ILE A 24 6.83 -8.64 -3.23
CA ILE A 24 5.50 -8.20 -2.80
C ILE A 24 5.03 -7.18 -3.83
N SER A 25 3.78 -7.29 -4.28
CA SER A 25 3.18 -6.32 -5.21
C SER A 25 3.21 -4.90 -4.64
N TRP A 26 3.64 -3.94 -5.47
CA TRP A 26 3.55 -2.52 -5.13
C TRP A 26 2.10 -2.09 -4.88
N ALA A 27 1.13 -2.69 -5.60
CA ALA A 27 -0.28 -2.42 -5.38
C ALA A 27 -0.72 -2.74 -3.95
N HIS A 28 -0.23 -3.84 -3.37
CA HIS A 28 -0.52 -4.17 -1.97
C HIS A 28 0.12 -3.19 -1.00
N LEU A 29 1.38 -2.80 -1.21
CA LEU A 29 2.06 -1.82 -0.35
C LEU A 29 1.35 -0.46 -0.37
N VAL A 30 0.90 -0.02 -1.55
CA VAL A 30 0.12 1.21 -1.69
C VAL A 30 -1.26 1.05 -1.04
N THR A 31 -1.91 -0.11 -1.17
CA THR A 31 -3.18 -0.39 -0.46
C THR A 31 -3.01 -0.27 1.05
N VAL A 32 -1.90 -0.77 1.61
CA VAL A 32 -1.55 -0.58 3.03
C VAL A 32 -1.42 0.90 3.37
N LEU A 33 -0.68 1.68 2.57
CA LEU A 33 -0.51 3.11 2.80
C LEU A 33 -1.82 3.89 2.74
N VAL A 34 -2.68 3.63 1.76
CA VAL A 34 -3.97 4.30 1.63
C VAL A 34 -4.85 3.96 2.83
N ALA A 35 -4.96 2.68 3.18
CA ALA A 35 -5.76 2.24 4.32
C ALA A 35 -5.23 2.83 5.64
N ALA A 36 -3.93 2.76 5.87
CA ALA A 36 -3.30 3.25 7.09
C ALA A 36 -3.45 4.77 7.21
N ARG A 37 -3.12 5.54 6.17
CA ARG A 37 -3.23 7.01 6.20
C ARG A 37 -4.68 7.49 6.30
N PHE A 38 -5.64 6.72 5.78
CA PHE A 38 -7.06 7.03 5.92
C PHE A 38 -7.55 6.82 7.36
N CYS A 39 -7.11 5.75 8.02
CA CYS A 39 -7.51 5.44 9.40
C CYS A 39 -6.73 6.26 10.44
N GLU A 40 -5.42 6.42 10.24
CA GLU A 40 -4.51 7.10 11.15
C GLU A 40 -3.36 7.75 10.35
N PRO A 41 -3.43 9.07 10.07
CA PRO A 41 -2.48 9.76 9.19
C PRO A 41 -1.14 10.00 9.90
N LYS A 42 -0.30 8.95 9.94
CA LYS A 42 1.05 8.97 10.50
C LYS A 42 2.09 8.57 9.45
N SER A 43 3.37 8.67 9.82
CA SER A 43 4.51 8.37 8.94
C SER A 43 4.57 6.89 8.52
N GLU A 44 5.27 6.59 7.43
CA GLU A 44 5.55 5.23 6.97
C GLU A 44 6.24 4.40 8.06
N LEU A 45 7.13 5.03 8.83
CA LEU A 45 7.80 4.39 9.97
C LEU A 45 6.77 3.87 10.98
N HIS A 46 5.85 4.75 11.41
CA HIS A 46 4.82 4.37 12.36
C HIS A 46 3.88 3.30 11.80
N ILE A 47 3.59 3.37 10.50
CA ILE A 47 2.77 2.37 9.84
C ILE A 47 3.45 0.99 9.88
N ALA A 48 4.76 0.94 9.58
CA ALA A 48 5.51 -0.30 9.55
C ALA A 48 5.78 -0.89 10.95
N GLU A 49 6.06 -0.04 11.94
CA GLU A 49 6.44 -0.49 13.30
C GLU A 49 5.24 -0.80 14.20
N HIS A 50 4.11 -0.11 14.00
CA HIS A 50 2.98 -0.16 14.94
C HIS A 50 1.65 -0.47 14.26
N PHE A 51 1.21 0.38 13.33
CA PHE A 51 -0.15 0.28 12.78
C PHE A 51 -0.39 -1.07 12.09
N TYR A 52 0.54 -1.51 11.25
CA TYR A 52 0.33 -2.69 10.42
C TYR A 52 0.17 -3.97 11.26
N SER A 53 1.00 -4.15 12.28
CA SER A 53 0.96 -5.32 13.17
C SER A 53 -0.25 -5.32 14.12
N GLN A 54 -0.83 -4.15 14.40
CA GLN A 54 -2.00 -3.99 15.26
C GLN A 54 -3.34 -4.07 14.51
N THR A 55 -3.31 -4.34 13.20
CA THR A 55 -4.50 -4.39 12.35
C THR A 55 -4.63 -5.73 11.63
N ALA A 56 -5.82 -6.05 11.15
CA ALA A 56 -6.06 -7.25 10.33
C ALA A 56 -5.50 -7.13 8.89
N LEU A 57 -4.73 -6.09 8.55
CA LEU A 57 -4.21 -5.89 7.20
C LEU A 57 -3.25 -6.99 6.77
N ALA A 58 -2.51 -7.59 7.71
CA ALA A 58 -1.64 -8.73 7.43
C ALA A 58 -2.44 -9.93 6.91
N ASP A 59 -3.53 -10.28 7.59
CA ASP A 59 -4.40 -11.39 7.22
C ASP A 59 -5.19 -11.10 5.94
N LEU A 60 -5.74 -9.88 5.81
CA LEU A 60 -6.55 -9.48 4.65
C LEU A 60 -5.75 -9.43 3.35
N LEU A 61 -4.46 -9.07 3.41
CA LEU A 61 -3.60 -8.95 2.24
C LEU A 61 -2.65 -10.16 2.07
N GLY A 62 -2.61 -11.07 3.06
CA GLY A 62 -1.69 -12.21 3.06
C GLY A 62 -0.21 -11.81 3.11
N ILE A 63 0.12 -10.66 3.70
CA ILE A 63 1.48 -10.12 3.78
C ILE A 63 1.92 -10.11 5.24
N PRO A 64 3.01 -10.82 5.60
CA PRO A 64 3.49 -10.82 6.96
C PRO A 64 4.18 -9.50 7.31
N ALA A 65 4.08 -9.07 8.58
CA ALA A 65 4.57 -7.77 9.03
C ALA A 65 6.06 -7.50 8.74
N HIS A 66 6.92 -8.52 8.84
CA HIS A 66 8.34 -8.39 8.51
C HIS A 66 8.60 -7.96 7.06
N ALA A 67 7.65 -8.20 6.16
CA ALA A 67 7.77 -7.89 4.74
C ALA A 67 7.43 -6.42 4.44
N ILE A 68 6.69 -5.74 5.32
CA ILE A 68 6.41 -4.30 5.25
C ILE A 68 7.64 -3.47 5.66
N TYR A 69 8.42 -3.98 6.63
CA TYR A 69 9.60 -3.30 7.16
C TYR A 69 10.84 -3.34 6.22
N ASP A 70 10.76 -4.02 5.07
CA ASP A 70 11.87 -4.21 4.09
C ASP A 70 12.19 -2.94 3.26
N ASN A 71 12.07 -1.73 3.85
CA ASN A 71 12.19 -0.41 3.19
C ASN A 71 11.25 -0.15 1.99
N ARG A 72 10.39 -1.11 1.63
CA ARG A 72 9.50 -1.00 0.46
C ARG A 72 8.37 -0.02 0.72
N LEU A 73 7.87 0.04 1.96
CA LEU A 73 6.81 0.96 2.33
C LEU A 73 7.22 2.43 2.08
N TYR A 74 8.50 2.78 2.29
CA TYR A 74 9.05 4.10 1.98
C TYR A 74 9.14 4.41 0.48
N ARG A 75 9.33 3.39 -0.35
CA ARG A 75 9.46 3.55 -1.82
C ARG A 75 8.11 3.54 -2.54
N ALA A 76 7.06 3.02 -1.89
CA ALA A 76 5.74 2.94 -2.48
C ALA A 76 5.16 4.32 -2.87
N PRO A 77 5.33 5.40 -2.08
CA PRO A 77 4.94 6.76 -2.48
C PRO A 77 5.58 7.21 -3.80
N ASP A 78 6.85 6.89 -4.05
CA ASP A 78 7.52 7.25 -5.32
C ASP A 78 6.87 6.55 -6.51
N LYS A 79 6.42 5.30 -6.32
CA LYS A 79 5.71 4.54 -7.35
C LYS A 79 4.33 5.14 -7.65
N VAL A 80 3.61 5.60 -6.63
CA VAL A 80 2.33 6.31 -6.81
C VAL A 80 2.54 7.66 -7.47
N LEU A 81 3.58 8.40 -7.06
CA LEU A 81 3.88 9.73 -7.58
C LEU A 81 4.13 9.69 -9.10
N ALA A 82 4.80 8.65 -9.60
CA ALA A 82 5.00 8.46 -11.04
C ALA A 82 3.68 8.28 -11.83
N GLN A 83 2.60 7.83 -11.18
CA GLN A 83 1.28 7.61 -11.78
C GLN A 83 0.27 8.71 -11.44
N LYS A 84 0.73 9.83 -10.85
CA LYS A 84 -0.12 10.90 -10.33
C LYS A 84 -1.11 11.45 -11.36
N GLU A 85 -0.66 11.71 -12.60
CA GLU A 85 -1.54 12.25 -13.65
C GLU A 85 -2.65 11.29 -14.05
N GLN A 86 -2.43 9.99 -13.99
CA GLN A 86 -3.47 9.00 -14.29
C GLN A 86 -4.45 8.86 -13.12
N LEU A 87 -3.95 8.97 -11.89
CA LEU A 87 -4.75 8.90 -10.67
C LEU A 87 -5.65 10.12 -10.44
N GLN A 88 -5.28 11.29 -10.99
CA GLN A 88 -6.01 12.55 -10.81
C GLN A 88 -7.04 12.84 -11.92
N LYS A 89 -7.19 11.95 -12.89
CA LYS A 89 -8.20 12.04 -13.95
C LYS A 89 -9.53 11.46 -13.48
#